data_AF-A0A918EPG5-F1
#
_entry.id   AF-A0A918EPG5-F1
#
_cell.length_a   1.000
_cell.length_b   1.000
_cell.length_c   1.000
_cell.angle_alpha   90.00
_cell.angle_beta   90.00
_cell.angle_gamma   90.00
#
_symmetry.space_group_name_H-M   'P 1'
#
loop_
_entity.id
_entity.type
_entity.pdbx_description
1 polymer ?
#
loop_
_entity_poly.entity_id
_entity_poly.type
_entity_poly.pdbx_seq_one_letter_code
_entity_poly.pdbx_strand_id
1 'polypeptide(L)'
;MPRREVGGGAASVFYGGAECGNADPGGQEMCDSRSYGNADGMETNDVLIEAYGRIKEEVHSVLGGLTPDDLNSPPQGGANPIGWLVWHLTRVQDDHVADVAGRDQVWTSEGWADRFGLGLPVEDTGYGHTPEQVAQVRVGSADLLLGYYDAVHERTLAYLGGLTAKDLDDVVDENWDPPVTLGVRLASVLSDDLQHVGQAAYARGLLQRAAS
;
A
#
# COMPACT_ATOMS: atom_id res chain seq x y z
N MET A 1 -4.83 -14.32 46.89
CA MET A 1 -5.15 -13.55 45.67
C MET A 1 -4.18 -13.95 44.58
N PRO A 2 -4.59 -14.67 43.53
CA PRO A 2 -3.74 -14.85 42.36
C PRO A 2 -3.94 -13.71 41.36
N ARG A 3 -2.83 -13.31 40.73
CA ARG A 3 -2.77 -12.26 39.70
C ARG A 3 -3.65 -12.66 38.50
N ARG A 4 -4.47 -11.74 38.02
CA ARG A 4 -5.08 -11.81 36.68
C ARG A 4 -3.97 -11.64 35.65
N GLU A 5 -3.82 -12.63 34.77
CA GLU A 5 -3.10 -12.48 33.52
C GLU A 5 -3.86 -11.48 32.64
N VAL A 6 -3.16 -10.44 32.19
CA VAL A 6 -3.63 -9.55 31.13
C VAL A 6 -3.16 -10.20 29.84
N GLY A 7 -4.08 -10.83 29.11
CA GLY A 7 -3.82 -11.35 27.78
C GLY A 7 -3.50 -10.20 26.84
N GLY A 8 -2.22 -9.93 26.64
CA GLY A 8 -1.73 -9.10 25.55
C GLY A 8 -1.87 -9.88 24.26
N GLY A 9 -2.85 -9.50 23.44
CA GLY A 9 -2.88 -9.91 22.03
C GLY A 9 -1.67 -9.32 21.35
N ALA A 10 -0.63 -10.13 21.17
CA ALA A 10 0.43 -9.84 20.23
C ALA A 10 -0.23 -9.63 18.85
N ALA A 11 0.14 -8.56 18.16
CA ALA A 11 -0.10 -8.45 16.73
C ALA A 11 0.64 -9.61 16.08
N SER A 12 -0.08 -10.70 15.83
CA SER A 12 0.37 -11.77 14.98
C SER A 12 0.51 -11.20 13.59
N VAL A 13 1.75 -11.16 13.09
CA VAL A 13 2.03 -11.13 11.67
C VAL A 13 1.41 -12.41 11.12
N PHE A 14 0.15 -12.34 10.69
CA PHE A 14 -0.52 -13.46 10.05
C PHE A 14 0.08 -13.59 8.66
N TYR A 15 1.10 -14.45 8.51
CA TYR A 15 1.19 -15.22 7.27
C TYR A 15 -0.12 -16.00 7.19
N GLY A 16 -0.94 -15.72 6.18
CA GLY A 16 -2.27 -16.32 6.04
C GLY A 16 -2.19 -17.84 6.11
N GLY A 17 -2.52 -18.39 7.29
CA GLY A 17 -2.79 -19.80 7.47
C GLY A 17 -4.16 -20.07 6.90
N ALA A 18 -4.24 -20.97 5.93
CA ALA A 18 -5.51 -21.51 5.48
C ALA A 18 -6.24 -22.11 6.69
N GLU A 19 -7.39 -21.55 7.05
CA GLU A 19 -8.31 -22.20 7.99
C GLU A 19 -8.97 -23.37 7.25
N CYS A 20 -8.47 -24.59 7.46
CA CYS A 20 -9.14 -25.79 6.97
C CYS A 20 -10.38 -26.04 7.83
N GLY A 21 -11.56 -25.72 7.28
CA GLY A 21 -12.84 -26.16 7.83
C GLY A 21 -12.97 -27.69 7.78
N ASN A 22 -13.66 -28.27 8.76
CA ASN A 22 -13.84 -29.72 8.92
C ASN A 22 -14.34 -30.41 7.63
N ALA A 23 -13.68 -31.53 7.28
CA ALA A 23 -13.96 -32.34 6.10
C ALA A 23 -15.37 -32.96 6.09
N ASP A 24 -16.03 -32.91 4.91
CA ASP A 24 -17.18 -33.73 4.54
C ASP A 24 -16.69 -35.12 4.06
N PRO A 25 -17.44 -36.24 4.21
CA PRO A 25 -16.93 -37.59 4.01
C PRO A 25 -16.76 -37.99 2.53
N GLY A 26 -16.70 -37.01 1.62
CA GLY A 26 -16.51 -37.18 0.18
C GLY A 26 -15.09 -36.93 -0.35
N GLY A 27 -14.14 -36.51 0.49
CA GLY A 27 -12.70 -36.62 0.21
C GLY A 27 -12.17 -35.87 -1.03
N GLN A 28 -12.77 -34.75 -1.43
CA GLN A 28 -12.15 -33.80 -2.35
C GLN A 28 -12.03 -32.45 -1.67
N GLU A 29 -10.89 -32.24 -1.03
CA GLU A 29 -10.41 -30.92 -0.63
C GLU A 29 -10.19 -30.09 -1.90
N MET A 30 -10.94 -28.99 -2.03
CA MET A 30 -10.56 -27.89 -2.90
C MET A 30 -9.90 -26.85 -2.01
N CYS A 31 -8.65 -27.14 -1.62
CA CYS A 31 -7.76 -26.12 -1.09
C CYS A 31 -7.37 -25.24 -2.28
N ASP A 32 -7.75 -23.96 -2.24
CA ASP A 32 -7.20 -22.95 -3.13
C ASP A 32 -5.69 -22.86 -2.84
N SER A 33 -4.91 -23.59 -3.62
CA SER A 33 -3.46 -23.67 -3.44
C SER A 33 -2.86 -22.35 -3.88
N ARG A 34 -2.55 -21.48 -2.92
CA ARG A 34 -1.50 -20.47 -3.12
C ARG A 34 -0.26 -21.20 -3.62
N SER A 35 0.07 -21.01 -4.88
CA SER A 35 1.33 -21.46 -5.45
C SER A 35 2.42 -20.56 -4.90
N TYR A 36 2.94 -20.88 -3.72
CA TYR A 36 4.19 -20.31 -3.25
C TYR A 36 5.32 -20.86 -4.13
N GLY A 37 5.74 -20.04 -5.11
CA GLY A 37 6.82 -20.33 -6.03
C GLY A 37 6.40 -21.18 -7.22
N ASN A 38 6.79 -20.76 -8.43
CA ASN A 38 6.85 -21.65 -9.58
C ASN A 38 7.83 -22.80 -9.26
N ALA A 39 7.56 -23.99 -9.79
CA ALA A 39 8.46 -25.14 -9.70
C ALA A 39 9.86 -24.87 -10.32
N ASP A 40 10.03 -23.75 -11.02
CA ASP A 40 11.24 -23.31 -11.70
C ASP A 40 12.11 -22.30 -10.89
N GLY A 41 11.77 -22.01 -9.63
CA GLY A 41 12.49 -21.03 -8.82
C GLY A 41 11.92 -19.61 -8.94
N MET A 42 12.47 -18.66 -8.16
CA MET A 42 12.01 -17.27 -8.09
C MET A 42 13.03 -16.36 -8.76
N GLU A 43 12.60 -15.62 -9.77
CA GLU A 43 13.40 -14.60 -10.44
C GLU A 43 13.42 -13.29 -9.62
N THR A 44 14.29 -12.35 -9.96
CA THR A 44 14.44 -11.11 -9.17
C THR A 44 13.17 -10.24 -9.21
N ASN A 45 12.48 -10.19 -10.35
CA ASN A 45 11.21 -9.49 -10.48
C ASN A 45 10.08 -10.16 -9.68
N ASP A 46 10.08 -11.48 -9.54
CA ASP A 46 9.11 -12.20 -8.71
C ASP A 46 9.20 -11.76 -7.23
N VAL A 47 10.41 -11.49 -6.72
CA VAL A 47 10.60 -10.96 -5.35
C VAL A 47 9.93 -9.59 -5.21
N LEU A 48 10.09 -8.71 -6.20
CA LEU A 48 9.46 -7.39 -6.20
C LEU A 48 7.93 -7.52 -6.31
N ILE A 49 7.43 -8.35 -7.23
CA ILE A 49 6.00 -8.59 -7.41
C ILE A 49 5.37 -9.10 -6.11
N GLU A 50 5.99 -10.08 -5.45
CA GLU A 50 5.55 -10.60 -4.15
C GLU A 50 5.55 -9.50 -3.07
N ALA A 51 6.61 -8.67 -3.03
CA ALA A 51 6.72 -7.61 -2.03
C ALA A 51 5.65 -6.50 -2.21
N TYR A 52 5.42 -6.06 -3.46
CA TYR A 52 4.35 -5.11 -3.77
C TYR A 52 2.97 -5.73 -3.54
N GLY A 53 2.78 -7.00 -3.86
CA GLY A 53 1.54 -7.73 -3.62
C GLY A 53 1.10 -7.69 -2.15
N ARG A 54 2.05 -7.74 -1.22
CA ARG A 54 1.77 -7.63 0.23
C ARG A 54 1.25 -6.25 0.63
N ILE A 55 1.73 -5.17 0.00
CA ILE A 55 1.22 -3.82 0.25
C ILE A 55 -0.27 -3.77 -0.06
N LYS A 56 -0.72 -4.40 -1.16
CA LYS A 56 -2.13 -4.44 -1.52
C LYS A 56 -2.99 -5.09 -0.45
N GLU A 57 -2.55 -6.23 0.08
CA GLU A 57 -3.26 -6.91 1.16
C GLU A 57 -3.40 -6.00 2.39
N GLU A 58 -2.32 -5.31 2.78
CA GLU A 58 -2.32 -4.39 3.92
C GLU A 58 -3.21 -3.16 3.67
N VAL A 59 -3.18 -2.55 2.49
CA VAL A 59 -4.02 -1.40 2.15
C VAL A 59 -5.50 -1.77 2.21
N HIS A 60 -5.88 -2.91 1.61
CA HIS A 60 -7.25 -3.42 1.66
C HIS A 60 -7.68 -3.73 3.09
N SER A 61 -6.80 -4.36 3.87
CA SER A 61 -7.03 -4.62 5.30
C SER A 61 -7.28 -3.32 6.07
N VAL A 62 -6.42 -2.30 5.92
CA VAL A 62 -6.50 -1.01 6.60
C VAL A 62 -7.77 -0.22 6.25
N LEU A 63 -8.18 -0.20 4.98
CA LEU A 63 -9.34 0.57 4.54
C LEU A 63 -10.68 -0.15 4.78
N GLY A 64 -10.66 -1.47 4.99
CA GLY A 64 -11.86 -2.29 5.15
C GLY A 64 -12.81 -1.77 6.24
N GLY A 65 -13.98 -1.30 5.82
CA GLY A 65 -15.07 -0.86 6.69
C GLY A 65 -14.90 0.53 7.31
N LEU A 66 -13.92 1.32 6.88
CA LEU A 66 -13.74 2.69 7.36
C LEU A 66 -14.78 3.64 6.75
N THR A 67 -15.33 4.52 7.58
CA THR A 67 -16.21 5.62 7.15
C THR A 67 -15.37 6.82 6.67
N PRO A 68 -15.97 7.77 5.95
CA PRO A 68 -15.28 9.02 5.60
C PRO A 68 -14.75 9.76 6.84
N ASP A 69 -15.46 9.71 7.97
CA ASP A 69 -14.99 10.35 9.20
C ASP A 69 -13.73 9.65 9.75
N ASP A 70 -13.67 8.31 9.70
CA ASP A 70 -12.48 7.56 10.10
C ASP A 70 -11.27 7.88 9.20
N LEU A 71 -11.49 8.00 7.89
CA LEU A 71 -10.44 8.32 6.92
C LEU A 71 -9.84 9.70 7.15
N ASN A 72 -10.68 10.67 7.51
CA ASN A 72 -10.33 12.08 7.54
C ASN A 72 -9.97 12.60 8.95
N SER A 73 -10.16 11.79 9.98
CA SER A 73 -9.82 12.13 11.36
C SER A 73 -8.40 11.74 11.71
N PRO A 74 -7.56 12.68 12.20
CA PRO A 74 -6.24 12.32 12.69
C PRO A 74 -6.36 11.58 14.04
N PRO A 75 -5.55 10.54 14.30
CA PRO A 75 -5.60 9.80 15.57
C PRO A 75 -5.17 10.66 16.78
N GLN A 76 -4.39 11.72 16.53
CA GLN A 76 -4.03 12.76 17.49
C GLN A 76 -3.75 14.06 16.73
N GLY A 77 -3.86 15.22 17.40
CA GLY A 77 -3.50 16.50 16.81
C GLY A 77 -2.07 16.49 16.23
N GLY A 78 -1.95 16.87 14.96
CA GLY A 78 -0.68 16.88 14.21
C GLY A 78 -0.28 15.56 13.55
N ALA A 79 -1.03 14.46 13.80
CA ALA A 79 -0.82 13.20 13.08
C ALA A 79 -1.56 13.20 11.73
N ASN A 80 -1.04 12.44 10.77
CA ASN A 80 -1.68 12.28 9.47
C ASN A 80 -2.93 11.37 9.59
N PRO A 81 -4.07 11.76 8.98
CA PRO A 81 -5.24 10.89 8.85
C PRO A 81 -4.96 9.66 7.98
N ILE A 82 -5.73 8.58 8.17
CA ILE A 82 -5.61 7.33 7.39
C ILE A 82 -5.77 7.60 5.90
N GLY A 83 -6.76 8.42 5.52
CA GLY A 83 -7.02 8.76 4.13
C GLY A 83 -5.87 9.50 3.47
N TRP A 84 -5.19 10.39 4.20
CA TRP A 84 -3.99 11.06 3.71
C TRP A 84 -2.83 10.07 3.53
N LEU A 85 -2.61 9.18 4.50
CA LEU A 85 -1.51 8.19 4.44
C LEU A 85 -1.65 7.27 3.24
N VAL A 86 -2.86 6.73 2.99
CA VAL A 86 -3.10 5.84 1.86
C VAL A 86 -3.12 6.59 0.53
N TRP A 87 -3.64 7.81 0.49
CA TRP A 87 -3.54 8.64 -0.72
C TRP A 87 -2.06 8.94 -1.05
N HIS A 88 -1.27 9.34 -0.05
CA HIS A 88 0.14 9.72 -0.21
C HIS A 88 0.97 8.57 -0.77
N LEU A 89 0.92 7.38 -0.13
CA LEU A 89 1.69 6.23 -0.61
C LEU A 89 1.29 5.86 -2.05
N THR A 90 -0.01 5.91 -2.35
CA THR A 90 -0.50 5.63 -3.72
C THR A 90 -0.02 6.67 -4.73
N ARG A 91 0.07 7.95 -4.34
CA ARG A 91 0.63 9.02 -5.20
C ARG A 91 2.12 8.82 -5.43
N VAL A 92 2.90 8.47 -4.40
CA VAL A 92 4.35 8.19 -4.52
C VAL A 92 4.59 7.01 -5.45
N GLN A 93 3.86 5.91 -5.25
CA GLN A 93 3.95 4.74 -6.13
C GLN A 93 3.59 5.07 -7.58
N ASP A 94 2.48 5.78 -7.82
CA ASP A 94 2.05 6.16 -9.17
C ASP A 94 3.07 7.06 -9.86
N ASP A 95 3.48 8.16 -9.20
CA ASP A 95 4.42 9.14 -9.72
C ASP A 95 5.76 8.49 -10.09
N HIS A 96 6.37 7.76 -9.17
CA HIS A 96 7.71 7.22 -9.35
C HIS A 96 7.76 6.03 -10.31
N VAL A 97 6.71 5.17 -10.32
CA VAL A 97 6.66 4.02 -11.24
C VAL A 97 6.30 4.49 -12.64
N ALA A 98 5.41 5.47 -12.80
CA ALA A 98 5.08 6.03 -14.11
C ALA A 98 6.31 6.69 -14.77
N ASP A 99 7.10 7.45 -14.00
CA ASP A 99 8.35 8.08 -14.44
C ASP A 99 9.33 7.05 -15.01
N VAL A 100 9.70 6.03 -14.24
CA VAL A 100 10.65 4.99 -14.71
C VAL A 100 10.07 4.11 -15.83
N ALA A 101 8.74 3.97 -15.90
CA ALA A 101 8.07 3.25 -16.99
C ALA A 101 7.91 4.10 -18.27
N GLY A 102 8.22 5.40 -18.22
CA GLY A 102 8.01 6.33 -19.33
C GLY A 102 6.54 6.48 -19.72
N ARG A 103 5.64 6.52 -18.72
CA ARG A 103 4.18 6.60 -18.91
C ARG A 103 3.58 7.77 -18.13
N ASP A 104 2.37 8.16 -18.53
CA ASP A 104 1.57 9.08 -17.73
C ASP A 104 1.06 8.40 -16.46
N GLN A 105 1.02 9.16 -15.36
CA GLN A 105 0.46 8.72 -14.08
C GLN A 105 -1.01 8.28 -14.22
N VAL A 106 -1.41 7.23 -13.50
CA VAL A 106 -2.81 6.81 -13.38
C VAL A 106 -3.67 7.98 -12.92
N TRP A 107 -3.15 8.75 -11.97
CA TRP A 107 -3.77 9.92 -11.37
C TRP A 107 -4.39 10.88 -12.40
N THR A 108 -3.63 11.22 -13.43
CA THR A 108 -4.06 12.14 -14.49
C THR A 108 -4.68 11.39 -15.67
N SER A 109 -4.06 10.31 -16.14
CA SER A 109 -4.49 9.60 -17.36
C SER A 109 -5.83 8.86 -17.22
N GLU A 110 -6.24 8.48 -16.01
CA GLU A 110 -7.52 7.79 -15.75
C GLU A 110 -8.55 8.66 -14.99
N GLY A 111 -8.24 9.95 -14.82
CA GLY A 111 -9.15 10.94 -14.23
C GLY A 111 -9.36 10.78 -12.73
N TRP A 112 -8.42 10.18 -12.01
CA TRP A 112 -8.51 10.07 -10.54
C TRP A 112 -8.34 11.43 -9.86
N ALA A 113 -7.53 12.33 -10.40
CA ALA A 113 -7.40 13.71 -9.93
C ALA A 113 -8.76 14.41 -9.82
N ASP A 114 -9.58 14.30 -10.86
CA ASP A 114 -10.92 14.89 -10.89
C ASP A 114 -11.89 14.20 -9.91
N ARG A 115 -11.80 12.88 -9.77
CA ARG A 115 -12.64 12.10 -8.82
C ARG A 115 -12.34 12.45 -7.38
N PHE A 116 -11.07 12.70 -7.04
CA PHE A 116 -10.64 13.12 -5.71
C PHE A 116 -10.92 14.59 -5.44
N GLY A 117 -10.70 15.48 -6.42
CA GLY A 117 -11.11 16.89 -6.34
C GLY A 117 -10.48 17.68 -5.18
N LEU A 118 -9.22 17.40 -4.82
CA LEU A 118 -8.59 17.91 -3.58
C LEU A 118 -8.26 19.41 -3.58
N GLY A 119 -8.35 20.09 -4.71
CA GLY A 119 -7.98 21.51 -4.83
C GLY A 119 -6.48 21.79 -4.62
N LEU A 120 -5.65 20.74 -4.62
CA LEU A 120 -4.19 20.81 -4.62
C LEU A 120 -3.65 20.88 -6.06
N PRO A 121 -2.38 21.26 -6.26
CA PRO A 121 -1.72 21.07 -7.56
C PRO A 121 -1.90 19.63 -8.06
N VAL A 122 -2.13 19.46 -9.36
CA VAL A 122 -2.47 18.13 -9.90
C VAL A 122 -1.35 17.12 -9.69
N GLU A 123 -0.09 17.55 -9.74
CA GLU A 123 1.08 16.68 -9.52
C GLU A 123 1.44 16.49 -8.04
N ASP A 124 0.64 17.04 -7.11
CA ASP A 124 0.93 16.94 -5.68
C ASP A 124 0.87 15.47 -5.22
N THR A 125 1.91 15.05 -4.51
CA THR A 125 2.04 13.72 -3.93
C THR A 125 1.84 13.70 -2.42
N GLY A 126 1.78 14.86 -1.75
CA GLY A 126 1.79 14.97 -0.30
C GLY A 126 3.17 15.20 0.30
N TYR A 127 4.24 15.04 -0.48
CA TYR A 127 5.60 15.19 0.05
C TYR A 127 5.84 16.60 0.60
N GLY A 128 6.26 16.67 1.87
CA GLY A 128 6.53 17.95 2.54
C GLY A 128 5.28 18.75 2.95
N HIS A 129 4.09 18.14 2.91
CA HIS A 129 2.87 18.80 3.37
C HIS A 129 2.97 19.32 4.81
N THR A 130 2.51 20.56 5.02
CA THR A 130 2.21 21.08 6.36
C THR A 130 0.92 20.48 6.90
N PRO A 131 0.64 20.58 8.21
CA PRO A 131 -0.64 20.13 8.78
C PRO A 131 -1.87 20.73 8.08
N GLU A 132 -1.79 21.98 7.62
CA GLU A 132 -2.86 22.65 6.88
C GLU A 132 -3.06 22.04 5.48
N GLN A 133 -1.99 21.60 4.82
CA GLN A 133 -2.08 20.89 3.53
C GLN A 133 -2.58 19.46 3.71
N VAL A 134 -2.15 18.76 4.77
CA VAL A 134 -2.71 17.45 5.15
C VAL A 134 -4.23 17.56 5.34
N ALA A 135 -4.70 18.62 5.99
CA ALA A 135 -6.13 18.85 6.23
C ALA A 135 -6.96 19.16 4.96
N GLN A 136 -6.32 19.44 3.81
CA GLN A 136 -6.99 19.63 2.52
C GLN A 136 -7.28 18.30 1.81
N VAL A 137 -6.53 17.24 2.12
CA VAL A 137 -6.77 15.91 1.55
C VAL A 137 -7.99 15.30 2.24
N ARG A 138 -9.17 15.52 1.66
CA ARG A 138 -10.44 15.00 2.14
C ARG A 138 -10.96 13.92 1.21
N VAL A 139 -11.02 12.69 1.71
CA VAL A 139 -11.42 11.53 0.93
C VAL A 139 -12.88 11.20 1.20
N GLY A 140 -13.68 11.06 0.14
CA GLY A 140 -15.11 10.84 0.22
C GLY A 140 -15.54 9.41 0.60
N SER A 141 -14.71 8.40 0.35
CA SER A 141 -14.99 7.00 0.70
C SER A 141 -13.73 6.12 0.68
N ALA A 142 -13.78 4.98 1.37
CA ALA A 142 -12.71 3.97 1.31
C ALA A 142 -12.60 3.39 -0.12
N ASP A 143 -13.74 3.17 -0.80
CA ASP A 143 -13.78 2.67 -2.17
C ASP A 143 -13.05 3.59 -3.17
N LEU A 144 -13.05 4.91 -2.95
CA LEU A 144 -12.32 5.86 -3.79
C LEU A 144 -10.80 5.64 -3.68
N LEU A 145 -10.29 5.42 -2.46
CA LEU A 145 -8.88 5.10 -2.23
C LEU A 145 -8.52 3.72 -2.78
N LEU A 146 -9.34 2.71 -2.50
CA LEU A 146 -9.11 1.34 -2.98
C LEU A 146 -9.08 1.29 -4.51
N GLY A 147 -10.01 1.96 -5.17
CA GLY A 147 -10.05 2.01 -6.62
C GLY A 147 -8.81 2.65 -7.23
N TYR A 148 -8.33 3.76 -6.65
CA TYR A 148 -7.11 4.41 -7.12
C TYR A 148 -5.87 3.55 -6.85
N TYR A 149 -5.75 3.02 -5.63
CA TYR A 149 -4.65 2.12 -5.26
C TYR A 149 -4.59 0.88 -6.15
N ASP A 150 -5.73 0.22 -6.39
CA ASP A 150 -5.77 -0.98 -7.22
C ASP A 150 -5.34 -0.70 -8.66
N ALA A 151 -5.73 0.45 -9.24
CA ALA A 151 -5.32 0.85 -10.57
C ALA A 151 -3.80 1.10 -10.66
N VAL A 152 -3.23 1.80 -9.67
CA VAL A 152 -1.77 2.02 -9.58
C VAL A 152 -1.04 0.69 -9.39
N HIS A 153 -1.52 -0.14 -8.48
CA HIS A 153 -0.94 -1.44 -8.19
C HIS A 153 -0.94 -2.37 -9.41
N GLU A 154 -2.03 -2.42 -10.17
CA GLU A 154 -2.09 -3.20 -11.42
C GLU A 154 -1.04 -2.73 -12.42
N ARG A 155 -0.90 -1.40 -12.61
CA ARG A 155 0.14 -0.85 -13.50
C ARG A 155 1.55 -1.16 -13.00
N THR A 156 1.78 -1.10 -11.69
CA THR A 156 3.07 -1.44 -11.09
C THR A 156 3.41 -2.91 -11.32
N LEU A 157 2.49 -3.85 -11.06
CA LEU A 157 2.75 -5.26 -11.31
C LEU A 157 2.99 -5.56 -12.79
N ALA A 158 2.26 -4.91 -13.69
CA ALA A 158 2.49 -5.03 -15.13
C ALA A 158 3.87 -4.54 -15.55
N TYR A 159 4.37 -3.45 -14.96
CA TYR A 159 5.72 -2.95 -15.19
C TYR A 159 6.78 -3.92 -14.64
N LEU A 160 6.64 -4.34 -13.38
CA LEU A 160 7.57 -5.26 -12.73
C LEU A 160 7.68 -6.61 -13.46
N GLY A 161 6.55 -7.14 -13.96
CA GLY A 161 6.52 -8.40 -14.71
C GLY A 161 7.34 -8.38 -16.01
N GLY A 162 7.67 -7.20 -16.54
CA GLY A 162 8.52 -7.06 -17.72
C GLY A 162 10.01 -6.90 -17.42
N LEU A 163 10.40 -6.74 -16.15
CA LEU A 163 11.79 -6.45 -15.76
C LEU A 163 12.63 -7.71 -15.64
N THR A 164 13.90 -7.58 -16.01
CA THR A 164 14.97 -8.55 -15.77
C THR A 164 15.89 -8.05 -14.65
N ALA A 165 16.72 -8.94 -14.10
CA ALA A 165 17.70 -8.56 -13.09
C ALA A 165 18.68 -7.46 -13.57
N LYS A 166 18.99 -7.44 -14.88
CA LYS A 166 19.90 -6.44 -15.48
C LYS A 166 19.30 -5.04 -15.50
N ASP A 167 17.99 -4.92 -15.73
CA ASP A 167 17.33 -3.62 -15.84
C ASP A 167 17.39 -2.86 -14.50
N LEU A 168 17.51 -3.57 -13.37
CA LEU A 168 17.61 -2.97 -12.03
C LEU A 168 18.91 -2.17 -11.82
N ASP A 169 19.93 -2.40 -12.65
CA ASP A 169 21.20 -1.68 -12.60
C ASP A 169 21.17 -0.36 -13.41
N ASP A 170 20.13 -0.12 -14.21
CA ASP A 170 20.01 1.08 -15.03
C ASP A 170 19.88 2.33 -14.14
N VAL A 171 20.66 3.36 -14.44
CA VAL A 171 20.60 4.65 -13.73
C VAL A 171 19.37 5.43 -14.18
N VAL A 172 18.51 5.78 -13.23
CA VAL A 172 17.25 6.52 -13.47
C VAL A 172 17.28 7.94 -12.91
N ASP A 173 18.23 8.27 -12.03
CA ASP A 173 18.42 9.64 -11.53
C ASP A 173 19.91 9.92 -11.24
N GLU A 174 20.50 10.81 -12.04
CA GLU A 174 21.90 11.24 -11.92
C GLU A 174 22.10 12.36 -10.89
N ASN A 175 21.02 12.88 -10.28
CA ASN A 175 21.10 14.02 -9.35
C ASN A 175 21.51 13.61 -7.92
N TRP A 176 21.85 12.34 -7.69
CA TRP A 176 22.27 11.78 -6.41
C TRP A 176 23.69 11.22 -6.48
N ASP A 177 24.36 11.10 -5.32
CA ASP A 177 25.68 10.49 -5.18
C ASP A 177 25.69 9.39 -4.09
N PRO A 178 25.76 8.09 -4.45
CA PRO A 178 25.80 7.57 -5.82
C PRO A 178 24.47 7.79 -6.59
N PRO A 179 24.47 7.77 -7.93
CA PRO A 179 23.26 7.86 -8.74
C PRO A 179 22.23 6.78 -8.38
N VAL A 180 20.95 7.11 -8.51
CA VAL A 180 19.86 6.17 -8.22
C VAL A 180 19.67 5.23 -9.39
N THR A 181 19.74 3.92 -9.14
CA THR A 181 19.37 2.90 -10.12
C THR A 181 17.89 2.55 -10.05
N LEU A 182 17.35 1.90 -11.07
CA LEU A 182 15.97 1.43 -11.09
C LEU A 182 15.66 0.54 -9.87
N GLY A 183 16.57 -0.38 -9.53
CA GLY A 183 16.42 -1.23 -8.35
C GLY A 183 16.33 -0.42 -7.06
N VAL A 184 17.15 0.62 -6.90
CA VAL A 184 17.08 1.52 -5.73
C VAL A 184 15.74 2.28 -5.72
N ARG A 185 15.31 2.85 -6.85
CA ARG A 185 14.04 3.56 -6.96
C ARG A 185 12.85 2.68 -6.57
N LEU A 186 12.78 1.46 -7.09
CA LEU A 186 11.71 0.51 -6.79
C LEU A 186 11.74 0.03 -5.33
N ALA A 187 12.93 -0.13 -4.74
CA ALA A 187 13.06 -0.45 -3.32
C ALA A 187 12.66 0.73 -2.42
N SER A 188 12.94 1.97 -2.84
CA SER A 188 12.52 3.19 -2.13
C SER A 188 11.01 3.32 -2.10
N VAL A 189 10.33 3.13 -3.23
CA VAL A 189 8.85 3.15 -3.31
C VAL A 189 8.24 2.05 -2.44
N LEU A 190 8.74 0.82 -2.55
CA LEU A 190 8.31 -0.30 -1.69
C LEU A 190 8.46 0.04 -0.20
N SER A 191 9.56 0.69 0.18
CA SER A 191 9.80 1.08 1.57
C SER A 191 8.85 2.19 2.05
N ASP A 192 8.57 3.17 1.20
CA ASP A 192 7.62 4.26 1.47
C ASP A 192 6.21 3.69 1.70
N ASP A 193 5.74 2.86 0.79
CA ASP A 193 4.43 2.21 0.84
C ASP A 193 4.24 1.39 2.11
N LEU A 194 5.20 0.53 2.44
CA LEU A 194 5.15 -0.30 3.65
C LEU A 194 5.19 0.54 4.94
N GLN A 195 5.96 1.63 4.96
CA GLN A 195 6.00 2.53 6.12
C GLN A 195 4.64 3.23 6.31
N HIS A 196 4.05 3.74 5.25
CA HIS A 196 2.80 4.52 5.34
C HIS A 196 1.56 3.64 5.56
N VAL A 197 1.50 2.45 4.96
CA VAL A 197 0.40 1.51 5.28
C VAL A 197 0.51 1.02 6.74
N GLY A 198 1.72 0.82 7.25
CA GLY A 198 1.95 0.51 8.67
C GLY A 198 1.52 1.65 9.61
N GLN A 199 1.81 2.90 9.25
CA GLN A 199 1.32 4.08 9.97
C GLN A 199 -0.22 4.15 9.95
N ALA A 200 -0.84 3.84 8.81
CA ALA A 200 -2.29 3.85 8.65
C ALA A 200 -2.96 2.75 9.49
N ALA A 201 -2.38 1.54 9.52
CA ALA A 201 -2.82 0.46 10.40
C ALA A 201 -2.73 0.84 11.88
N TYR A 202 -1.64 1.50 12.29
CA TYR A 202 -1.48 1.98 13.65
C TYR A 202 -2.50 3.06 14.02
N ALA A 203 -2.72 4.04 13.13
CA ALA A 203 -3.72 5.10 13.29
C ALA A 203 -5.13 4.52 13.43
N ARG A 204 -5.49 3.53 12.61
CA ARG A 204 -6.76 2.81 12.72
C ARG A 204 -6.96 2.19 14.09
N GLY A 205 -5.94 1.48 14.59
CA GLY A 205 -6.01 0.87 15.91
C GLY A 205 -6.18 1.88 17.05
N LEU A 206 -5.64 3.10 16.91
CA LEU A 206 -5.85 4.19 17.88
C LEU A 206 -7.28 4.74 17.84
N LEU A 207 -7.82 5.00 16.64
CA LEU A 207 -9.18 5.51 16.48
C LEU A 207 -10.23 4.51 17.00
N GLN A 208 -10.06 3.23 16.72
CA GLN A 208 -10.97 2.18 17.21
C GLN A 208 -10.97 2.08 18.74
N ARG A 209 -9.81 2.24 19.39
CA ARG A 209 -9.72 2.26 20.86
C ARG A 209 -10.31 3.52 21.48
N ALA A 210 -10.29 4.65 20.78
CA ALA A 210 -10.90 5.89 21.26
C ALA A 210 -12.44 5.85 21.17
N ALA A 211 -12.98 5.05 20.26
CA ALA A 211 -14.42 4.86 20.06
C ALA A 211 -15.05 3.75 20.95
N SER A 212 -14.24 2.90 21.58
CA SER A 212 -14.64 1.80 22.47
C SER A 212 -14.75 2.22 23.93
#